data_AF-A0A962I4M5-F1
#
_entry.id   AF-A0A962I4M5-F1
#
_cell.length_a   1.000
_cell.length_b   1.000
_cell.length_c   1.000
_cell.angle_alpha   90.00
_cell.angle_beta   90.00
_cell.angle_gamma   90.00
#
_symmetry.space_group_name_H-M   'P 1'
#
loop_
_entity.id
_entity.type
_entity.pdbx_description
1 polymer ?
#
loop_
_entity_poly.entity_id
_entity_poly.type
_entity_poly.pdbx_seq_one_letter_code
_entity_poly.pdbx_strand_id
1 'polypeptide(L)'
;MHSSIRRCQPLLGTFVEVALAGPRPQAELMVLGNEVFAEFRRIDGLLSFHREDSELSRINRLAAHAPQAISDELRDVLREALWL
;
A
#
# COMPACT_ATOMS: atom_id res chain seq x y z
N MET A 1 25.50 14.29 10.60
CA MET A 1 25.58 12.83 10.74
C MET A 1 24.74 12.21 9.62
N HIS A 2 25.30 11.32 8.82
CA HIS A 2 24.56 10.57 7.80
C HIS A 2 24.25 9.20 8.39
N SER A 3 22.97 8.81 8.41
CA SER A 3 22.54 7.51 8.92
C SER A 3 21.81 6.74 7.84
N SER A 4 21.76 5.42 7.99
CA SER A 4 20.98 4.54 7.12
C SER A 4 20.33 3.43 7.93
N ILE A 5 19.20 2.95 7.42
CA ILE A 5 18.50 1.77 7.93
C ILE A 5 18.07 0.89 6.75
N ARG A 6 17.92 -0.41 7.01
CA ARG A 6 17.30 -1.38 6.10
C ARG A 6 16.39 -2.28 6.92
N ARG A 7 15.17 -2.48 6.46
CA ARG A 7 14.15 -3.26 7.17
C ARG A 7 13.37 -4.09 6.17
N CYS A 8 12.99 -5.29 6.56
CA CYS A 8 12.18 -6.20 5.76
C CYS A 8 10.97 -6.65 6.57
N GLN A 9 9.79 -6.69 5.94
CA GLN A 9 8.54 -7.20 6.54
C GLN A 9 7.79 -8.08 5.54
N PRO A 10 7.13 -9.17 6.00
CA PRO A 10 6.22 -9.94 5.15
C PRO A 10 4.92 -9.16 4.94
N LEU A 11 4.70 -8.65 3.73
CA LEU A 11 3.55 -7.81 3.35
C LEU A 11 3.10 -8.17 1.92
N LEU A 12 1.81 -8.02 1.62
CA LEU A 12 1.26 -8.23 0.27
C LEU A 12 1.56 -9.64 -0.29
N GLY A 13 1.63 -10.66 0.57
CA GLY A 13 1.96 -12.04 0.18
C GLY A 13 3.42 -12.26 -0.22
N THR A 14 4.32 -11.30 0.04
CA THR A 14 5.76 -11.39 -0.27
C THR A 14 6.60 -10.73 0.84
N PHE A 15 7.91 -10.63 0.64
CA PHE A 15 8.82 -9.85 1.49
C PHE A 15 9.05 -8.47 0.87
N VAL A 16 8.74 -7.43 1.64
CA VAL A 16 8.98 -6.04 1.25
C VAL A 16 10.15 -5.50 2.04
N GLU A 17 11.19 -5.07 1.34
CA GLU A 17 12.37 -4.43 1.92
C GLU A 17 12.36 -2.92 1.66
N VAL A 18 12.61 -2.15 2.72
CA VAL A 18 12.71 -0.69 2.70
C VAL A 18 14.09 -0.29 3.23
N ALA A 19 14.83 0.47 2.43
CA ALA A 19 16.11 1.07 2.81
C ALA A 19 16.00 2.59 2.76
N LEU A 20 16.36 3.25 3.87
CA LEU A 20 16.37 4.71 3.98
C LEU A 20 17.78 5.17 4.36
N ALA A 21 18.26 6.24 3.74
CA ALA A 21 19.54 6.86 4.08
C ALA A 21 19.42 8.38 3.94
N GLY A 22 20.09 9.13 4.81
CA GLY A 22 20.09 10.58 4.74
C GLY A 22 20.77 11.28 5.91
N PRO A 23 20.86 12.61 5.88
CA PRO A 23 21.47 13.43 6.94
C PRO A 23 20.51 13.63 8.13
N ARG A 24 19.90 12.55 8.62
CA ARG A 24 18.98 12.53 9.76
C ARG A 24 19.45 11.53 10.81
N PRO A 25 19.11 11.72 12.10
CA PRO A 25 19.35 10.70 13.12
C PRO A 25 18.67 9.37 12.76
N GLN A 26 19.32 8.26 13.10
CA GLN A 26 18.77 6.92 12.83
C GLN A 26 17.37 6.71 13.43
N ALA A 27 17.07 7.31 14.59
CA ALA A 27 15.75 7.24 15.22
C ALA A 27 14.64 7.86 14.34
N GLU A 28 14.91 8.99 13.69
CA GLU A 28 13.97 9.58 12.72
C GLU A 28 13.78 8.68 11.51
N LEU A 29 14.85 8.09 10.98
CA LEU A 29 14.75 7.14 9.87
C LEU A 29 13.89 5.93 10.25
N MET A 30 13.96 5.46 11.50
CA MET A 30 13.12 4.36 11.99
C MET A 30 11.63 4.72 12.02
N VAL A 31 11.29 5.95 12.43
CA VAL A 31 9.90 6.46 12.40
C VAL A 31 9.40 6.52 10.95
N LEU A 32 10.16 7.13 10.05
CA LEU A 32 9.82 7.19 8.62
C LEU A 32 9.65 5.79 8.02
N GLY A 33 10.52 4.84 8.38
CA GLY A 33 10.37 3.46 7.94
C GLY A 33 9.07 2.81 8.44
N ASN A 34 8.63 3.12 9.66
CA ASN A 34 7.33 2.64 10.16
C ASN A 34 6.15 3.23 9.37
N GLU A 35 6.22 4.51 9.00
CA GLU A 35 5.20 5.17 8.18
C GLU A 35 5.10 4.51 6.79
N VAL A 36 6.23 4.20 6.15
CA VAL A 36 6.24 3.46 4.87
C VAL A 36 5.56 2.10 5.01
N PHE A 37 5.88 1.32 6.04
CA PHE A 37 5.21 0.02 6.25
C PHE A 37 3.74 0.16 6.65
N ALA A 38 3.35 1.23 7.33
CA ALA A 38 1.95 1.53 7.60
C ALA A 38 1.18 1.81 6.30
N GLU A 39 1.81 2.51 5.35
CA GLU A 39 1.20 2.78 4.06
C GLU A 39 1.00 1.51 3.22
N PHE A 40 1.97 0.59 3.21
CA PHE A 40 1.78 -0.73 2.59
C PHE A 40 0.58 -1.48 3.17
N ARG A 41 0.39 -1.44 4.49
CA ARG A 41 -0.77 -2.06 5.14
C ARG A 41 -2.10 -1.36 4.79
N ARG A 42 -2.09 -0.03 4.68
CA ARG A 42 -3.28 0.75 4.27
C ARG A 42 -3.71 0.38 2.85
N ILE A 43 -2.76 0.33 1.93
CA ILE A 43 -3.02 -0.04 0.53
C ILE A 43 -3.49 -1.50 0.42
N ASP A 44 -2.90 -2.43 1.17
CA ASP A 44 -3.39 -3.82 1.26
C ASP A 44 -4.87 -3.87 1.68
N GLY A 45 -5.24 -3.08 2.69
CA GLY A 45 -6.63 -2.98 3.15
C GLY A 45 -7.61 -2.50 2.07
N LEU A 46 -7.17 -1.66 1.14
CA LEU A 46 -8.01 -1.12 0.06
C LEU A 46 -8.04 -2.03 -1.17
N LEU A 47 -6.87 -2.52 -1.60
CA LEU A 47 -6.67 -3.09 -2.94
C LEU A 47 -6.44 -4.60 -2.95
N SER A 48 -6.39 -5.26 -1.79
CA SER A 48 -6.14 -6.70 -1.75
C SER A 48 -7.36 -7.51 -2.17
N PHE A 49 -7.27 -8.26 -3.27
CA PHE A 49 -8.32 -9.19 -3.69
C PHE A 49 -8.38 -10.46 -2.82
N HIS A 50 -7.39 -10.68 -1.95
CA HIS A 50 -7.38 -11.77 -0.98
C HIS A 50 -8.16 -11.43 0.29
N ARG A 51 -8.38 -10.13 0.56
CA ARG A 51 -9.12 -9.65 1.73
C ARG A 51 -10.58 -9.45 1.39
N GLU A 52 -11.48 -10.09 2.13
CA GLU A 52 -12.93 -9.99 1.87
C GLU A 52 -13.50 -8.58 2.12
N ASP A 53 -12.87 -7.85 3.04
CA ASP A 53 -13.23 -6.51 3.51
C ASP A 53 -12.62 -5.37 2.68
N SER A 54 -11.81 -5.68 1.67
CA SER A 54 -11.21 -4.65 0.82
C SER A 54 -12.23 -4.02 -0.11
N GLU A 55 -11.95 -2.77 -0.50
CA GLU A 55 -12.75 -2.05 -1.48
C GLU A 55 -12.81 -2.81 -2.81
N LEU A 56 -11.67 -3.32 -3.28
CA LEU A 56 -11.59 -4.11 -4.51
C LEU A 56 -12.48 -5.37 -4.45
N SER A 57 -12.43 -6.12 -3.35
CA SER A 57 -13.25 -7.33 -3.18
C SER A 57 -14.75 -7.00 -3.14
N ARG A 58 -15.14 -5.88 -2.52
CA ARG A 58 -16.53 -5.40 -2.58
C ARG A 58 -16.97 -5.12 -4.01
N ILE A 59 -16.14 -4.44 -4.80
CA ILE A 59 -16.45 -4.10 -6.21
C ILE A 59 -16.56 -5.36 -7.06
N ASN A 60 -15.63 -6.30 -6.91
CA ASN A 60 -15.67 -7.58 -7.63
C ASN A 60 -17.00 -8.33 -7.42
N ARG A 61 -17.60 -8.23 -6.23
CA ARG A 61 -18.90 -8.86 -5.93
C ARG A 61 -20.10 -8.08 -6.48
N LEU A 62 -20.06 -6.76 -6.44
CA LEU A 62 -21.26 -5.92 -6.59
C LEU A 62 -21.36 -5.18 -7.93
N ALA A 63 -20.24 -4.92 -8.62
CA ALA A 63 -20.21 -4.08 -9.82
C ALA A 63 -20.99 -4.66 -11.01
N ALA A 64 -21.18 -5.99 -11.06
CA ALA A 64 -22.01 -6.64 -12.06
C ALA A 64 -23.52 -6.33 -11.90
N HIS A 65 -23.95 -5.89 -10.72
CA HIS A 65 -25.36 -5.67 -10.39
C HIS A 65 -25.73 -4.18 -10.42
N ALA A 66 -24.83 -3.29 -10.00
CA ALA A 66 -25.05 -1.85 -9.99
C ALA A 66 -23.72 -1.07 -9.94
N PRO A 67 -23.69 0.19 -10.42
CA PRO A 67 -22.55 1.08 -10.24
C PRO A 67 -22.15 1.18 -8.77
N GLN A 68 -20.85 1.07 -8.48
CA GLN A 68 -20.30 1.17 -7.14
C GLN A 68 -19.52 2.47 -7.01
N ALA A 69 -19.73 3.20 -5.91
CA ALA A 69 -18.79 4.24 -5.52
C ALA A 69 -17.44 3.61 -5.18
N ILE A 70 -16.36 4.27 -5.58
CA ILE A 70 -14.97 3.86 -5.35
C ILE A 70 -14.15 5.03 -4.82
N SER A 71 -13.10 4.76 -4.06
CA SER A 71 -12.13 5.76 -3.63
C SER A 71 -11.40 6.41 -4.83
N ASP A 72 -10.86 7.61 -4.59
CA ASP A 72 -10.01 8.28 -5.57
C ASP A 72 -8.77 7.44 -5.90
N GLU A 73 -8.15 6.77 -4.90
CA GLU A 73 -6.97 5.94 -5.13
C GLU A 73 -7.27 4.73 -6.01
N LEU A 74 -8.37 4.01 -5.77
CA LEU A 74 -8.75 2.88 -6.63
C LEU A 74 -9.10 3.36 -8.04
N ARG A 75 -9.78 4.51 -8.16
CA ARG A 75 -10.06 5.11 -9.48
C ARG A 75 -8.77 5.38 -10.23
N ASP A 76 -7.75 5.92 -9.57
CA ASP A 76 -6.48 6.26 -10.20
C ASP A 76 -5.75 4.98 -10.66
N VAL A 77 -5.74 3.93 -9.84
CA VAL A 77 -5.18 2.60 -10.23
C VAL A 77 -5.92 2.00 -11.43
N LEU A 78 -7.26 2.01 -11.42
CA LEU A 78 -8.06 1.49 -12.54
C LEU A 78 -7.85 2.30 -13.82
N ARG A 79 -7.67 3.62 -13.70
CA ARG A 79 -7.35 4.47 -14.85
C ARG A 79 -6.03 4.04 -15.47
N GLU A 80 -4.97 3.88 -14.67
CA GLU A 80 -3.67 3.44 -15.19
C GLU A 80 -3.75 2.02 -15.80
N ALA A 81 -4.48 1.10 -15.16
CA ALA A 81 -4.60 -0.29 -15.63
C ALA A 81 -5.35 -0.42 -16.97
N LEU A 82 -6.32 0.45 -17.24
CA LEU A 82 -7.12 0.43 -18.48
C LEU A 82 -6.44 1.16 -19.65
N TRP A 83 -5.32 1.85 -19.41
CA TRP A 83 -4.55 2.52 -20.46
C TRP A 83 -3.52 1.59 -21.12
N LEU A 84 -3.33 0.38 -20.59
CA LEU A 84 -2.55 -0.72 -21.18
C LEU A 84 -3.36 -1.48 -22.23
#